data_AF-A0A5C3K9F4-F1
#
_entry.id   AF-A0A5C3K9F4-F1
#
_cell.length_a   1.000
_cell.length_b   1.000
_cell.length_c   1.000
_cell.angle_alpha   90.00
_cell.angle_beta   90.00
_cell.angle_gamma   90.00
#
_symmetry.space_group_name_H-M   'P 1'
#
loop_
_entity.id
_entity.type
_entity.pdbx_description
1 polymer ?
#
loop_
_entity_poly.entity_id
_entity_poly.type
_entity_poly.pdbx_seq_one_letter_code
_entity_poly.pdbx_strand_id
1 'polypeptide(L)' 'PPSSKQPPRLPIDARMITKLVSSLNLHDPFDTAVAACASIAFWGQACLGELLQTS' A
#
# COMPACT_ATOMS: atom_id res chain seq x y z
N PRO A 1 4.57 21.18 17.35
CA PRO A 1 5.93 21.77 17.27
C PRO A 1 6.45 21.83 15.82
N PRO A 2 7.14 22.91 15.40
CA PRO A 2 7.71 23.06 14.05
C PRO A 2 8.82 22.04 13.70
N SER A 3 9.19 21.17 14.65
CA SER A 3 10.14 20.08 14.48
C SER A 3 9.52 18.76 13.97
N SER A 4 8.19 18.67 13.86
CA SER A 4 7.52 17.48 13.33
C SER A 4 7.36 17.56 11.81
N LYS A 5 8.47 17.81 11.08
CA LYS A 5 8.48 17.65 9.63
C LYS A 5 8.71 16.17 9.33
N GLN A 6 7.63 15.39 9.37
CA GLN A 6 7.67 14.02 8.90
C GLN A 6 8.15 14.07 7.44
N PRO A 7 9.24 13.36 7.07
CA PRO A 7 9.74 13.42 5.70
C PRO A 7 8.64 12.99 4.73
N PRO A 8 8.60 13.54 3.51
CA PRO A 8 7.62 13.15 2.51
C PRO A 8 7.62 11.63 2.38
N ARG A 9 6.47 11.00 2.63
CA ARG A 9 6.36 9.55 2.50
C ARG A 9 6.63 9.20 1.05
N LEU A 10 7.53 8.25 0.82
CA LEU A 10 7.82 7.76 -0.52
C LEU A 10 6.50 7.28 -1.16
N PRO A 11 6.22 7.64 -2.42
CA PRO A 11 5.04 7.17 -3.10
C PRO A 11 5.05 5.64 -3.13
N ILE A 12 3.95 5.05 -2.71
CA ILE A 12 3.75 3.60 -2.78
C ILE A 12 3.56 3.23 -4.26
N ASP A 13 4.45 2.41 -4.78
CA ASP A 13 4.45 1.94 -6.18
C ASP A 13 3.81 0.54 -6.27
N ALA A 14 3.07 0.25 -7.34
CA ALA A 14 2.50 -1.07 -7.62
C ALA A 14 3.58 -2.18 -7.62
N ARG A 15 4.83 -1.82 -7.92
CA ARG A 15 5.98 -2.72 -7.80
C ARG A 15 6.22 -3.22 -6.37
N MET A 16 5.95 -2.39 -5.35
CA MET A 16 6.12 -2.78 -3.95
C MET A 16 5.13 -3.88 -3.56
N ILE A 17 3.87 -3.75 -3.98
CA ILE A 17 2.87 -4.80 -3.76
C ILE A 17 3.20 -6.07 -4.52
N THR A 18 3.60 -5.94 -5.78
CA THR A 18 3.95 -7.11 -6.60
C THR A 18 5.09 -7.89 -5.94
N LYS A 19 6.09 -7.17 -5.41
CA LYS A 19 7.21 -7.78 -4.69
C LYS A 19 6.78 -8.43 -3.37
N LEU A 20 5.90 -7.78 -2.60
CA LEU A 20 5.34 -8.34 -1.37
C LEU A 20 4.58 -9.64 -1.64
N VAL A 21 3.65 -9.63 -2.61
CA VAL A 21 2.85 -10.81 -2.97
C VAL A 21 3.74 -11.94 -3.50
N SER A 22 4.78 -11.62 -4.27
CA SER A 22 5.73 -12.64 -4.76
C SER A 22 6.58 -13.31 -3.66
N SER A 23 6.66 -12.70 -2.47
CA SER A 23 7.38 -13.24 -1.31
C SER A 23 6.50 -14.03 -0.35
N LEU A 24 5.18 -14.02 -0.54
CA LEU A 24 4.20 -14.68 0.32
C LEU A 24 3.80 -16.05 -0.24
N ASN A 25 3.49 -17.00 0.64
CA ASN A 25 2.99 -18.30 0.23
C ASN A 25 1.46 -18.30 0.13
N LEU A 26 0.92 -18.16 -1.08
CA LEU A 26 -0.54 -18.13 -1.30
C LEU A 26 -1.25 -19.48 -1.08
N HIS A 27 -0.52 -20.54 -0.75
CA HIS A 27 -1.12 -21.78 -0.24
C HIS A 27 -1.38 -21.74 1.26
N ASP A 28 -0.76 -20.81 1.98
CA ASP A 28 -1.02 -20.59 3.40
C ASP A 28 -2.14 -19.54 3.56
N PRO A 29 -3.19 -19.85 4.35
CA PRO A 29 -4.34 -18.95 4.51
C PRO A 29 -3.98 -17.64 5.20
N PHE A 30 -2.96 -17.60 6.06
CA PHE A 30 -2.50 -16.38 6.72
C PHE A 30 -1.80 -15.46 5.72
N ASP A 31 -0.84 -15.99 4.96
CA ASP A 31 -0.13 -15.24 3.92
C ASP A 31 -1.08 -14.71 2.83
N THR A 32 -2.10 -15.49 2.48
CA THR A 32 -3.17 -15.09 1.55
C THR A 32 -3.97 -13.89 2.10
N ALA A 33 -4.33 -13.91 3.38
CA ALA A 33 -5.04 -12.79 4.01
C ALA A 33 -4.16 -11.53 4.06
N VAL A 34 -2.86 -11.67 4.33
CA VAL A 34 -1.90 -10.56 4.31
C VAL A 34 -1.80 -9.95 2.91
N ALA A 35 -1.70 -10.77 1.86
CA ALA A 35 -1.67 -10.31 0.47
C ALA A 35 -2.96 -9.56 0.08
N ALA A 36 -4.13 -10.05 0.50
CA ALA A 36 -5.42 -9.42 0.24
C ALA A 36 -5.53 -8.06 0.95
N CYS A 37 -5.21 -8.00 2.24
CA CYS A 37 -5.22 -6.75 3.02
C CYS A 37 -4.26 -5.71 2.44
N ALA A 38 -3.04 -6.11 2.07
CA ALA A 38 -2.08 -5.21 1.44
C ALA A 38 -2.64 -4.64 0.12
N SER A 39 -3.22 -5.49 -0.73
CA SER A 39 -3.82 -5.10 -2.00
C SER A 39 -4.97 -4.10 -1.83
N ILE A 40 -5.85 -4.33 -0.86
CA ILE A 40 -6.94 -3.41 -0.52
C ILE A 40 -6.39 -2.07 -0.02
N ALA A 41 -5.40 -2.08 0.88
CA ALA A 41 -4.80 -0.86 1.39
C ALA A 41 -4.14 -0.02 0.27
N PHE A 42 -3.44 -0.66 -0.66
CA PHE A 42 -2.83 0.00 -1.81
C PHE A 42 -3.86 0.63 -2.74
N TRP A 43 -4.84 -0.15 -3.21
CA TRP A 43 -5.85 0.35 -4.13
C TRP A 43 -6.81 1.33 -3.48
N GLY A 44 -7.08 1.17 -2.18
CA GLY A 44 -7.84 2.14 -1.39
C GLY A 44 -7.11 3.48 -1.28
N GLN A 45 -5.78 3.47 -1.08
CA GLN A 45 -4.98 4.70 -1.10
C GLN A 45 -4.84 5.30 -2.52
N ALA A 46 -4.73 4.46 -3.56
CA ALA A 46 -4.66 4.93 -4.94
C ALA A 46 -5.97 5.60 -5.40
N CYS A 47 -7.11 4.98 -5.10
CA CYS A 47 -8.44 5.53 -5.40
C CYS A 47 -8.70 6.83 -4.61
N LEU A 48 -8.25 6.90 -3.34
CA LEU A 48 -8.31 8.13 -2.55
C LEU A 48 -7.38 9.22 -3.11
N GLY A 49 -6.22 8.84 -3.65
CA GLY A 49 -5.31 9.75 -4.37
C GLY A 49 -5.96 10.38 -5.61
N GLU A 50 -6.72 9.59 -6.37
CA GLU A 50 -7.52 10.09 -7.50
C GLU A 50 -8.65 11.02 -7.03
N LEU A 51 -9.31 10.70 -5.91
CA LEU A 51 -10.39 11.50 -5.33
C LEU A 51 -9.90 12.82 -4.69
N LEU A 52 -8.67 12.85 -4.16
CA LEU A 52 -8.07 14.04 -3.56
C LEU A 52 -7.33 14.92 -4.57
N GLN A 53 -7.00 14.41 -5.76
CA GLN A 53 -6.41 15.22 -6.83
C GLN A 53 -7.39 16.18 -7.51
N THR A 54 -8.67 16.16 -7.12
CA THR A 54 -9.67 17.16 -7.52
C THR A 54 -9.87 18.20 -6.42
N SER A 55 -9.03 19.25 -6.39
CA SER A 55 -9.32 20.66 -6.00
C SER A 55 -8.04 21.43 -5.67
#